data_AF-A0A950F1K0-F1
#
_entry.id   AF-A0A950F1K0-F1
#
_cell.length_a   1.000
_cell.length_b   1.000
_cell.length_c   1.000
_cell.angle_alpha   90.00
_cell.angle_beta   90.00
_cell.angle_gamma   90.00
#
_symmetry.space_group_name_H-M   'P 1'
#
loop_
_entity.id
_entity.type
_entity.pdbx_description
1 polymer ?
#
loop_
_entity_poly.entity_id
_entity_poly.type
_entity_poly.pdbx_seq_one_letter_code
_entity_poly.pdbx_strand_id
1 'polypeptide(L)'
;NPSFGNPPQGSLDLIAYKQNGSLLSSPQFIVPQDTSGARSVTNLASLNVLSVPQAPTGPGGLSTEFTVSVPGNAPVYVNLATLKSFPSVTETVMYMSGGTPVTDTFTGVPIWNLLSQYGATQNAILTRYLTATGSDGYNVLFSLAEFDPNLGAPTYPNEAIVAYADTNGDLTSSGFARLVIPGDNFGGRFVSNLVSLDVVTVPEPTSALLLISGLAAIALLTWSQNRSRARAA
;
A
#
# COMPACT_ATOMS: atom_id res chain seq x y z
N ASN A 1 -1.13 13.57 4.53
CA ASN A 1 -2.34 14.43 4.45
C ASN A 1 -3.28 13.94 5.55
N PRO A 2 -3.60 14.75 6.58
CA PRO A 2 -4.44 14.32 7.72
C PRO A 2 -5.89 13.96 7.33
N SER A 3 -6.28 14.20 6.08
CA SER A 3 -7.55 13.76 5.50
C SER A 3 -7.64 12.26 5.25
N PHE A 4 -6.50 11.55 5.19
CA PHE A 4 -6.43 10.11 4.87
C PHE A 4 -5.71 9.36 6.00
N GLY A 5 -6.39 8.34 6.53
CA GLY A 5 -6.06 7.70 7.80
C GLY A 5 -6.41 8.59 8.97
N ASN A 6 -7.10 8.05 9.98
CA ASN A 6 -7.29 8.69 11.27
C ASN A 6 -6.36 8.04 12.29
N PRO A 7 -5.03 8.26 12.21
CA PRO A 7 -4.17 7.85 13.31
C PRO A 7 -4.64 8.58 14.57
N PRO A 8 -4.66 7.93 15.75
CA PRO A 8 -5.11 8.56 16.99
C PRO A 8 -4.42 9.91 17.18
N GLN A 9 -5.15 10.91 17.68
CA GLN A 9 -4.64 12.27 17.89
C GLN A 9 -3.27 12.23 18.61
N GLY A 10 -2.23 12.79 17.98
CA GLY A 10 -0.85 12.73 18.49
C GLY A 10 0.05 11.66 17.88
N SER A 11 -0.47 10.80 16.99
CA SER A 11 0.26 9.71 16.34
C SER A 11 0.73 10.06 14.93
N LEU A 12 1.28 11.27 14.76
CA LEU A 12 1.83 11.68 13.47
C LEU A 12 3.19 11.03 13.26
N ASP A 13 3.37 10.45 12.08
CA ASP A 13 4.70 10.08 11.58
C ASP A 13 5.61 11.32 11.63
N LEU A 14 6.83 11.17 12.17
CA LEU A 14 7.72 12.29 12.40
C LEU A 14 9.19 11.95 12.16
N ILE A 15 9.98 12.98 11.84
CA ILE A 15 11.44 12.87 11.83
C ILE A 15 11.96 13.43 13.16
N ALA A 16 12.39 12.55 14.05
CA ALA A 16 12.94 12.89 15.34
C ALA A 16 14.42 13.29 15.21
N TYR A 17 14.78 14.43 15.81
CA TYR A 17 16.17 14.86 16.01
C TYR A 17 16.58 14.86 17.49
N LYS A 18 15.61 14.64 18.39
CA LYS A 18 15.80 14.46 19.83
C LYS A 18 15.00 13.27 20.32
N GLN A 19 15.53 12.57 21.31
CA GLN A 19 14.85 11.53 22.06
C GLN A 19 15.07 11.77 23.55
N ASN A 20 13.99 11.79 24.34
CA ASN A 20 14.03 12.05 25.78
C ASN A 20 14.81 13.33 26.16
N GLY A 21 14.71 14.37 25.34
CA GLY A 21 15.40 15.65 25.56
C GLY A 21 16.84 15.72 25.03
N SER A 22 17.48 14.58 24.74
CA SER A 22 18.83 14.51 24.20
C SER A 22 18.84 14.55 22.68
N LEU A 23 19.86 15.21 22.10
CA LEU A 23 20.08 15.19 20.66
C LEU A 23 20.49 13.80 20.19
N LEU A 24 19.92 13.38 19.06
CA LEU A 24 20.31 12.14 18.38
C LEU A 24 21.55 12.40 17.51
N SER A 25 22.43 11.40 17.39
CA SER A 25 23.58 11.44 16.47
C SER A 25 23.18 11.42 14.99
N SER A 26 21.95 10.99 14.69
CA SER A 26 21.33 11.02 13.37
C SER A 26 19.81 11.09 13.51
N PRO A 27 19.09 11.72 12.57
CA PRO A 27 17.64 11.73 12.59
C PRO A 27 17.04 10.32 12.55
N GLN A 28 15.82 10.17 13.07
CA GLN A 28 15.06 8.93 13.01
C GLN A 28 13.68 9.21 12.41
N PHE A 29 13.19 8.35 11.52
CA PHE A 29 11.78 8.37 11.13
C PHE A 29 11.00 7.51 12.11
N ILE A 30 9.98 8.07 12.76
CA ILE A 30 9.19 7.41 13.78
C ILE A 30 7.75 7.31 13.30
N VAL A 31 7.19 6.11 13.46
CA VAL A 31 5.80 5.75 13.11
C VAL A 31 5.10 5.36 14.42
N PRO A 32 4.48 6.32 15.15
CA PRO A 32 4.01 6.07 16.52
C PRO A 32 2.93 4.98 16.66
N GLN A 33 2.13 4.79 15.62
CA GLN A 33 1.08 3.78 15.53
C GLN A 33 1.62 2.36 15.39
N ASP A 34 2.87 2.20 14.97
CA ASP A 34 3.52 0.90 14.91
C ASP A 34 4.12 0.54 16.26
N THR A 35 3.39 -0.26 17.03
CA THR A 35 3.81 -0.73 18.35
C THR A 35 5.00 -1.71 18.30
N SER A 36 5.28 -2.31 17.15
CA SER A 36 6.48 -3.15 16.95
C SER A 36 7.74 -2.34 16.72
N GLY A 37 7.59 -1.10 16.25
CA GLY A 37 8.69 -0.22 15.82
C GLY A 37 9.35 -0.62 14.48
N ALA A 38 8.88 -1.66 13.79
CA ALA A 38 9.48 -2.16 12.55
C ALA A 38 9.42 -1.17 11.37
N ARG A 39 8.43 -0.27 11.38
CA ARG A 39 8.25 0.82 10.39
C ARG A 39 9.04 2.07 10.74
N SER A 40 9.61 2.15 11.95
CA SER A 40 10.49 3.25 12.34
C SER A 40 11.92 3.00 11.83
N VAL A 41 12.55 4.03 11.30
CA VAL A 41 13.90 3.97 10.72
C VAL A 41 14.87 4.74 11.59
N THR A 42 15.84 4.02 12.17
CA THR A 42 16.97 4.63 12.87
C THR A 42 18.09 5.00 11.90
N ASN A 43 18.90 6.00 12.24
CA ASN A 43 19.99 6.49 11.39
C ASN A 43 19.49 6.85 9.98
N LEU A 44 18.38 7.61 9.91
CA LEU A 44 17.73 7.96 8.66
C LEU A 44 18.70 8.70 7.73
N ALA A 45 19.08 8.03 6.64
CA ALA A 45 20.04 8.56 5.67
C ALA A 45 19.36 9.26 4.47
N SER A 46 18.16 8.82 4.10
CA SER A 46 17.40 9.36 2.96
C SER A 46 15.90 9.16 3.15
N LEU A 47 15.10 10.10 2.64
CA LEU A 47 13.66 9.98 2.51
C LEU A 47 13.27 10.21 1.05
N ASN A 48 12.71 9.19 0.42
CA ASN A 48 12.29 9.24 -0.97
C ASN A 48 10.77 9.34 -1.05
N VAL A 49 10.28 10.30 -1.83
CA VAL A 49 8.86 10.44 -2.16
C VAL A 49 8.66 9.99 -3.59
N LEU A 50 7.93 8.89 -3.78
CA LEU A 50 7.66 8.28 -5.07
C LEU A 50 6.17 8.34 -5.39
N SER A 51 5.85 8.19 -6.67
CA SER A 51 4.47 8.04 -7.15
C SER A 51 4.32 6.77 -7.98
N VAL A 52 3.12 6.23 -8.01
CA VAL A 52 2.71 5.21 -8.98
C VAL A 52 2.03 5.87 -10.17
N PRO A 53 2.25 5.39 -11.40
CA PRO A 53 1.53 5.87 -12.57
C PRO A 53 0.02 5.66 -12.38
N GLN A 54 -0.77 6.68 -12.68
CA GLN A 54 -2.22 6.56 -12.70
C GLN A 54 -2.66 5.82 -13.96
N ALA A 55 -3.59 4.87 -13.82
CA ALA A 55 -4.24 4.25 -14.98
C ALA A 55 -5.03 5.31 -15.78
N PRO A 56 -5.25 5.12 -17.09
CA PRO A 56 -6.07 6.05 -17.88
C PRO A 56 -7.44 6.23 -17.23
N THR A 57 -7.79 7.46 -16.90
CA THR A 57 -9.09 7.77 -16.33
C THR A 57 -10.16 7.79 -17.41
N GLY A 58 -11.31 7.19 -17.15
CA GLY A 58 -12.44 7.13 -18.08
C GLY A 58 -13.78 7.17 -17.35
N PRO A 59 -14.90 7.06 -18.09
CA PRO A 59 -16.23 7.02 -17.48
C PRO A 59 -16.46 5.78 -16.60
N GLY A 60 -15.61 4.74 -16.73
CA GLY A 60 -15.74 3.50 -16.00
C GLY A 60 -16.99 2.69 -16.35
N GLY A 61 -17.30 1.73 -15.48
CA GLY A 61 -18.49 0.88 -15.58
C GLY A 61 -18.68 0.04 -14.33
N LEU A 62 -19.83 -0.63 -14.21
CA LEU A 62 -20.08 -1.52 -13.08
C LEU A 62 -19.16 -2.74 -13.16
N SER A 63 -18.29 -2.91 -12.16
CA SER A 63 -17.47 -4.11 -12.06
C SER A 63 -18.30 -5.29 -11.54
N THR A 64 -17.96 -6.49 -12.00
CA THR A 64 -18.55 -7.77 -11.55
C THR A 64 -17.53 -8.74 -10.97
N GLU A 65 -16.25 -8.44 -11.17
CA GLU A 65 -15.10 -9.13 -10.61
C GLU A 65 -13.92 -8.14 -10.47
N PHE A 66 -12.95 -8.48 -9.62
CA PHE A 66 -11.64 -7.84 -9.60
C PHE A 66 -10.52 -8.88 -9.61
N THR A 67 -9.33 -8.47 -10.04
CA THR A 67 -8.13 -9.30 -9.99
C THR A 67 -7.31 -9.00 -8.75
N VAL A 68 -6.77 -10.03 -8.09
CA VAL A 68 -5.70 -9.90 -7.10
C VAL A 68 -4.38 -10.38 -7.71
N SER A 69 -3.39 -9.51 -7.76
CA SER A 69 -2.05 -9.83 -8.28
C SER A 69 -1.03 -9.77 -7.16
N VAL A 70 -0.27 -10.86 -6.98
CA VAL A 70 0.84 -10.94 -6.00
C VAL A 70 2.11 -11.34 -6.74
N PRO A 71 3.27 -10.67 -6.51
CA PRO A 71 4.50 -11.01 -7.23
C PRO A 71 4.92 -12.45 -6.97
N GLY A 72 5.11 -13.21 -8.05
CA GLY A 72 5.47 -14.64 -7.99
C GLY A 72 4.28 -15.61 -8.04
N ASN A 73 3.05 -15.11 -7.97
CA ASN A 73 1.83 -15.91 -8.05
C ASN A 73 1.07 -15.63 -9.36
N ALA A 74 0.24 -16.57 -9.79
CA ALA A 74 -0.72 -16.32 -10.86
C ALA A 74 -1.82 -15.35 -10.35
N PRO A 75 -2.30 -14.41 -11.18
CA PRO A 75 -3.42 -13.56 -10.80
C PRO A 75 -4.68 -14.37 -10.47
N VAL A 76 -5.43 -13.92 -9.46
CA VAL A 76 -6.68 -14.56 -9.02
C VAL A 76 -7.85 -13.64 -9.30
N TYR A 77 -8.90 -14.16 -9.94
CA TYR A 77 -10.14 -13.44 -10.20
C TYR A 77 -11.11 -13.68 -9.06
N VAL A 78 -11.62 -12.59 -8.48
CA VAL A 78 -12.53 -12.60 -7.34
C VAL A 78 -13.84 -11.96 -7.76
N ASN A 79 -14.91 -12.76 -7.76
CA ASN A 79 -16.28 -12.29 -7.99
C ASN A 79 -17.07 -12.28 -6.67
N LEU A 80 -18.34 -11.87 -6.73
CA LEU A 80 -19.21 -11.75 -5.55
C LEU A 80 -19.34 -13.06 -4.77
N ALA A 81 -19.53 -14.19 -5.46
CA ALA A 81 -19.66 -15.49 -4.82
C ALA A 81 -18.37 -15.88 -4.07
N THR A 82 -17.22 -15.57 -4.68
CA THR A 82 -15.90 -15.80 -4.06
C THR A 82 -15.76 -14.93 -2.82
N LEU A 83 -16.04 -13.62 -2.87
CA LEU A 83 -16.00 -12.76 -1.69
C LEU A 83 -16.88 -13.26 -0.55
N LYS A 84 -18.13 -13.64 -0.85
CA LYS A 84 -19.09 -14.16 0.15
C LYS A 84 -18.69 -15.50 0.75
N SER A 85 -17.71 -16.20 0.18
CA SER A 85 -17.17 -17.44 0.74
C SER A 85 -16.13 -17.21 1.84
N PHE A 86 -15.57 -16.00 1.95
CA PHE A 86 -14.64 -15.63 3.02
C PHE A 86 -15.40 -15.24 4.29
N PRO A 87 -14.77 -15.37 5.48
CA PRO A 87 -15.28 -14.75 6.69
C PRO A 87 -15.45 -13.24 6.50
N SER A 88 -16.68 -12.76 6.71
CA SER A 88 -17.03 -11.35 6.57
C SER A 88 -17.15 -10.66 7.93
N VAL A 89 -16.88 -9.36 7.95
CA VAL A 89 -17.16 -8.46 9.07
C VAL A 89 -18.03 -7.30 8.61
N THR A 90 -18.58 -6.57 9.59
CA THR A 90 -19.42 -5.39 9.34
C THR A 90 -18.81 -4.17 10.04
N GLU A 91 -18.55 -3.11 9.26
CA GLU A 91 -17.89 -1.89 9.71
C GLU A 91 -18.78 -0.67 9.44
N THR A 92 -19.04 0.12 10.48
CA THR A 92 -19.74 1.40 10.36
C THR A 92 -18.71 2.52 10.23
N VAL A 93 -18.80 3.31 9.16
CA VAL A 93 -17.85 4.38 8.85
C VAL A 93 -18.56 5.72 8.71
N MET A 94 -17.86 6.78 9.09
CA MET A 94 -18.30 8.16 8.92
C MET A 94 -17.22 8.94 8.17
N TYR A 95 -17.59 9.60 7.06
CA TYR A 95 -16.64 10.33 6.23
C TYR A 95 -17.34 11.46 5.45
N MET A 96 -16.57 12.38 4.88
CA MET A 96 -17.06 13.48 4.06
C MET A 96 -17.00 13.13 2.57
N SER A 97 -18.14 13.11 1.87
CA SER A 97 -18.21 12.93 0.42
C SER A 97 -18.78 14.17 -0.25
N GLY A 98 -18.03 14.79 -1.17
CA GLY A 98 -18.47 16.01 -1.84
C GLY A 98 -18.81 17.16 -0.88
N GLY A 99 -18.19 17.19 0.31
CA GLY A 99 -18.47 18.16 1.37
C GLY A 99 -19.69 17.83 2.24
N THR A 100 -20.36 16.70 2.03
CA THR A 100 -21.49 16.23 2.85
C THR A 100 -21.06 15.06 3.74
N PRO A 101 -21.42 15.05 5.03
CA PRO A 101 -21.16 13.90 5.89
C PRO A 101 -21.98 12.70 5.45
N VAL A 102 -21.33 11.54 5.39
CA VAL A 102 -21.92 10.24 5.08
C VAL A 102 -21.64 9.31 6.24
N THR A 103 -22.67 8.61 6.68
CA THR A 103 -22.56 7.47 7.61
C THR A 103 -23.17 6.27 6.94
N ASP A 104 -22.42 5.17 6.87
CA ASP A 104 -22.90 3.92 6.29
C ASP A 104 -22.26 2.72 7.00
N THR A 105 -22.88 1.56 6.86
CA THR A 105 -22.44 0.31 7.46
C THR A 105 -22.20 -0.70 6.37
N PHE A 106 -20.93 -1.02 6.13
CA PHE A 106 -20.48 -1.92 5.08
C PHE A 106 -20.25 -3.32 5.63
N THR A 107 -20.59 -4.35 4.84
CA THR A 107 -20.24 -5.74 5.10
C THR A 107 -19.28 -6.24 4.02
N GLY A 108 -18.20 -6.89 4.45
CA GLY A 108 -17.10 -7.24 3.56
C GLY A 108 -16.08 -8.18 4.16
N VAL A 109 -15.06 -8.49 3.37
CA VAL A 109 -13.93 -9.33 3.77
C VAL A 109 -12.79 -8.45 4.27
N PRO A 110 -12.19 -8.71 5.45
CA PRO A 110 -10.98 -8.01 5.88
C PRO A 110 -9.88 -8.11 4.82
N ILE A 111 -9.35 -6.96 4.40
CA ILE A 111 -8.37 -6.92 3.30
C ILE A 111 -7.10 -7.70 3.67
N TRP A 112 -6.70 -7.64 4.95
CA TRP A 112 -5.56 -8.40 5.45
C TRP A 112 -5.73 -9.91 5.24
N ASN A 113 -6.94 -10.43 5.54
CA ASN A 113 -7.26 -11.84 5.38
C ASN A 113 -7.30 -12.24 3.90
N LEU A 114 -7.91 -11.41 3.05
CA LEU A 114 -7.96 -11.63 1.60
C LEU A 114 -6.55 -11.68 0.99
N LEU A 115 -5.70 -10.71 1.31
CA LEU A 115 -4.33 -10.64 0.81
C LEU A 115 -3.45 -11.77 1.37
N SER A 116 -3.65 -12.15 2.63
CA SER A 116 -2.96 -13.28 3.25
C SER A 116 -3.31 -14.61 2.58
N GLN A 117 -4.59 -14.83 2.25
CA GLN A 117 -5.05 -16.02 1.54
C GLN A 117 -4.30 -16.21 0.21
N TYR A 118 -3.97 -15.12 -0.47
CA TYR A 118 -3.26 -15.14 -1.75
C TYR A 118 -1.74 -14.96 -1.62
N GLY A 119 -1.20 -15.06 -0.40
CA GLY A 119 0.23 -15.09 -0.13
C GLY A 119 0.94 -13.74 -0.16
N ALA A 120 0.21 -12.62 -0.18
CA ALA A 120 0.80 -11.29 -0.22
C ALA A 120 1.62 -10.94 1.04
N THR A 121 1.26 -11.53 2.18
CA THR A 121 1.76 -11.16 3.51
C THR A 121 2.98 -11.97 3.96
N GLN A 122 3.39 -13.00 3.20
CA GLN A 122 4.42 -13.94 3.64
C GLN A 122 5.84 -13.37 3.61
N ASN A 123 6.12 -12.31 2.84
CA ASN A 123 7.47 -11.74 2.71
C ASN A 123 7.43 -10.25 2.34
N ALA A 124 8.47 -9.51 2.75
CA ALA A 124 8.78 -8.17 2.26
C ALA A 124 7.64 -7.14 2.45
N ILE A 125 6.85 -7.27 3.51
CA ILE A 125 5.71 -6.39 3.76
C ILE A 125 6.11 -4.91 3.95
N LEU A 126 7.30 -4.65 4.49
CA LEU A 126 7.85 -3.31 4.69
C LEU A 126 8.37 -2.66 3.39
N THR A 127 8.55 -3.42 2.31
CA THR A 127 9.07 -2.95 1.02
C THR A 127 8.10 -3.22 -0.14
N ARG A 128 6.83 -3.45 0.19
CA ARG A 128 5.74 -3.68 -0.77
C ARG A 128 4.61 -2.69 -0.55
N TYR A 129 3.90 -2.41 -1.62
CA TYR A 129 2.69 -1.60 -1.61
C TYR A 129 1.57 -2.32 -2.35
N LEU A 130 0.33 -1.94 -2.04
CA LEU A 130 -0.86 -2.33 -2.75
C LEU A 130 -1.33 -1.14 -3.59
N THR A 131 -1.71 -1.37 -4.84
CA THR A 131 -2.53 -0.44 -5.62
C THR A 131 -3.93 -1.01 -5.80
N ALA A 132 -4.94 -0.26 -5.39
CA ALA A 132 -6.34 -0.58 -5.63
C ALA A 132 -6.87 0.29 -6.78
N THR A 133 -7.49 -0.34 -7.78
CA THR A 133 -7.97 0.35 -9.00
C THR A 133 -9.47 0.15 -9.20
N GLY A 134 -10.18 1.25 -9.44
CA GLY A 134 -11.57 1.29 -9.88
C GLY A 134 -11.69 1.21 -11.41
N SER A 135 -12.84 0.79 -11.91
CA SER A 135 -13.12 0.63 -13.35
C SER A 135 -12.97 1.92 -14.17
N ASP A 136 -13.05 3.07 -13.50
CA ASP A 136 -12.86 4.42 -14.05
C ASP A 136 -11.39 4.85 -14.11
N GLY A 137 -10.45 3.97 -13.70
CA GLY A 137 -9.02 4.27 -13.62
C GLY A 137 -8.61 4.98 -12.33
N TYR A 138 -9.53 5.20 -11.39
CA TYR A 138 -9.19 5.72 -10.06
C TYR A 138 -8.26 4.74 -9.35
N ASN A 139 -7.09 5.21 -8.92
CA ASN A 139 -6.05 4.36 -8.34
C ASN A 139 -5.56 4.94 -7.01
N VAL A 140 -5.45 4.08 -6.00
CA VAL A 140 -4.98 4.45 -4.66
C VAL A 140 -3.89 3.49 -4.23
N LEU A 141 -2.78 4.06 -3.74
CA LEU A 141 -1.66 3.32 -3.19
C LEU A 141 -1.77 3.22 -1.66
N PHE A 142 -1.43 2.05 -1.14
CA PHE A 142 -1.29 1.77 0.30
C PHE A 142 0.05 1.09 0.54
N SER A 143 0.72 1.41 1.64
CA SER A 143 1.81 0.55 2.12
C SER A 143 1.20 -0.81 2.48
N LEU A 144 1.82 -1.92 2.09
CA LEU A 144 1.25 -3.23 2.46
C LEU A 144 1.28 -3.44 3.98
N ALA A 145 2.27 -2.87 4.65
CA ALA A 145 2.41 -2.83 6.10
C ALA A 145 1.29 -2.06 6.82
N GLU A 146 0.51 -1.23 6.11
CA GLU A 146 -0.64 -0.52 6.68
C GLU A 146 -1.76 -1.47 7.12
N PHE A 147 -1.81 -2.68 6.56
CA PHE A 147 -2.86 -3.66 6.83
C PHE A 147 -2.44 -4.76 7.82
N ASP A 148 -1.19 -4.78 8.29
CA ASP A 148 -0.70 -5.81 9.21
C ASP A 148 -1.06 -5.48 10.67
N PRO A 149 -1.87 -6.31 11.36
CA PRO A 149 -2.19 -6.11 12.77
C PRO A 149 -0.96 -6.04 13.67
N ASN A 150 0.13 -6.76 13.33
CA ASN A 150 1.36 -6.74 14.11
C ASN A 150 2.14 -5.42 13.97
N LEU A 151 1.81 -4.61 12.95
CA LEU A 151 2.40 -3.30 12.68
C LEU A 151 1.45 -2.14 13.04
N GLY A 152 0.43 -2.43 13.85
CA GLY A 152 -0.50 -1.45 14.38
C GLY A 152 -1.73 -1.16 13.51
N ALA A 153 -1.99 -1.99 12.48
CA ALA A 153 -3.26 -1.91 11.77
C ALA A 153 -4.42 -2.24 12.73
N PRO A 154 -5.55 -1.51 12.70
CA PRO A 154 -6.72 -1.86 13.48
C PRO A 154 -7.22 -3.26 13.10
N THR A 155 -7.55 -4.07 14.10
CA THR A 155 -8.33 -5.31 13.95
C THR A 155 -9.80 -5.01 14.25
N TYR A 156 -10.71 -5.89 13.84
CA TYR A 156 -12.14 -5.72 14.11
C TYR A 156 -12.45 -5.26 15.56
N PRO A 157 -13.24 -4.18 15.74
CA PRO A 157 -13.80 -3.29 14.71
C PRO A 157 -12.79 -2.24 14.20
N ASN A 158 -13.10 -1.65 13.05
CA ASN A 158 -12.36 -0.64 12.29
C ASN A 158 -11.24 -1.18 11.39
N GLU A 159 -11.28 -2.45 11.01
CA GLU A 159 -10.31 -2.97 10.04
C GLU A 159 -10.69 -2.60 8.60
N ALA A 160 -9.70 -2.48 7.72
CA ALA A 160 -9.95 -2.23 6.30
C ALA A 160 -10.61 -3.45 5.63
N ILE A 161 -11.65 -3.22 4.84
CA ILE A 161 -12.44 -4.30 4.22
C ILE A 161 -12.63 -4.09 2.71
N VAL A 162 -12.72 -5.19 1.99
CA VAL A 162 -13.34 -5.24 0.65
C VAL A 162 -14.82 -5.52 0.85
N ALA A 163 -15.63 -4.45 0.83
CA ALA A 163 -17.07 -4.49 1.03
C ALA A 163 -17.79 -4.98 -0.22
N TYR A 164 -18.80 -5.83 -0.03
CA TYR A 164 -19.72 -6.28 -1.08
C TYR A 164 -21.19 -5.97 -0.78
N ALA A 165 -21.49 -5.47 0.42
CA ALA A 165 -22.81 -5.03 0.83
C ALA A 165 -22.73 -3.79 1.73
N ASP A 166 -23.81 -3.03 1.81
CA ASP A 166 -24.02 -1.93 2.74
C ASP A 166 -25.37 -2.06 3.48
N THR A 167 -25.81 -0.99 4.13
CA THR A 167 -27.10 -0.91 4.84
C THR A 167 -28.32 -1.26 3.98
N ASN A 168 -28.21 -1.17 2.65
CA ASN A 168 -29.26 -1.43 1.68
C ASN A 168 -29.16 -2.81 1.01
N GLY A 169 -28.21 -3.65 1.43
CA GLY A 169 -27.97 -4.98 0.85
C GLY A 169 -26.73 -5.02 -0.03
N ASP A 170 -26.69 -5.94 -1.00
CA ASP A 170 -25.55 -6.07 -1.91
C ASP A 170 -25.28 -4.76 -2.67
N LEU A 171 -24.00 -4.41 -2.83
CA LEU A 171 -23.60 -3.22 -3.58
C LEU A 171 -23.99 -3.37 -5.06
N THR A 172 -24.47 -2.27 -5.64
CA THR A 172 -24.95 -2.23 -7.03
C THR A 172 -24.36 -1.06 -7.80
N SER A 173 -24.71 0.18 -7.44
CA SER A 173 -24.31 1.40 -8.14
C SER A 173 -22.83 1.75 -8.02
N SER A 174 -22.16 1.23 -6.99
CA SER A 174 -20.72 1.35 -6.76
C SER A 174 -19.95 0.11 -7.24
N GLY A 175 -20.57 -0.73 -8.06
CA GLY A 175 -20.05 -2.04 -8.47
C GLY A 175 -20.32 -3.11 -7.41
N PHE A 176 -20.00 -4.37 -7.72
CA PHE A 176 -20.24 -5.48 -6.79
C PHE A 176 -19.37 -5.43 -5.52
N ALA A 177 -18.25 -4.69 -5.58
CA ALA A 177 -17.30 -4.58 -4.49
C ALA A 177 -16.61 -3.21 -4.47
N ARG A 178 -16.29 -2.73 -3.27
CA ARG A 178 -15.49 -1.53 -3.05
C ARG A 178 -14.51 -1.72 -1.89
N LEU A 179 -13.40 -0.99 -1.92
CA LEU A 179 -12.53 -0.86 -0.76
C LEU A 179 -13.14 0.13 0.24
N VAL A 180 -13.08 -0.18 1.54
CA VAL A 180 -13.51 0.68 2.64
C VAL A 180 -12.41 0.70 3.69
N ILE A 181 -11.99 1.91 4.10
CA ILE A 181 -10.91 2.14 5.06
C ILE A 181 -11.47 2.92 6.26
N PRO A 182 -11.92 2.24 7.33
CA PRO A 182 -12.40 2.93 8.52
C PRO A 182 -11.40 3.96 9.04
N GLY A 183 -11.92 5.11 9.48
CA GLY A 183 -11.10 6.25 9.89
C GLY A 183 -10.67 7.19 8.77
N ASP A 184 -10.96 6.94 7.49
CA ASP A 184 -10.74 7.97 6.48
C ASP A 184 -11.75 9.13 6.57
N ASN A 185 -11.25 10.34 6.77
CA ASN A 185 -12.10 11.51 6.96
C ASN A 185 -12.89 11.93 5.71
N PHE A 186 -12.40 11.60 4.51
CA PHE A 186 -13.01 12.02 3.24
C PHE A 186 -13.37 10.86 2.31
N GLY A 187 -13.19 9.61 2.75
CA GLY A 187 -13.48 8.43 1.94
C GLY A 187 -12.74 8.35 0.60
N GLY A 188 -11.73 9.19 0.35
CA GLY A 188 -11.03 9.22 -0.93
C GLY A 188 -10.29 7.91 -1.21
N ARG A 189 -9.90 7.16 -0.19
CA ARG A 189 -9.30 5.83 -0.39
C ARG A 189 -10.32 4.71 -0.59
N PHE A 190 -11.62 5.03 -0.65
CA PHE A 190 -12.68 4.05 -0.83
C PHE A 190 -12.93 3.80 -2.32
N VAL A 191 -12.09 2.96 -2.90
CA VAL A 191 -12.13 2.64 -4.34
C VAL A 191 -13.42 1.86 -4.66
N SER A 192 -14.35 2.53 -5.34
CA SER A 192 -15.58 1.92 -5.86
C SER A 192 -15.34 1.28 -7.22
N ASN A 193 -16.26 0.42 -7.67
CA ASN A 193 -16.16 -0.36 -8.89
C ASN A 193 -14.79 -1.05 -8.99
N LEU A 194 -14.39 -1.71 -7.90
CA LEU A 194 -13.06 -2.29 -7.78
C LEU A 194 -12.83 -3.29 -8.91
N VAL A 195 -11.69 -3.17 -9.59
CA VAL A 195 -11.27 -4.05 -10.70
C VAL A 195 -9.88 -4.66 -10.48
N SER A 196 -9.01 -4.04 -9.68
CA SER A 196 -7.73 -4.67 -9.31
C SER A 196 -7.26 -4.33 -7.90
N LEU A 197 -6.56 -5.30 -7.30
CA LEU A 197 -5.75 -5.21 -6.10
C LEU A 197 -4.36 -5.78 -6.44
N ASP A 198 -3.42 -4.89 -6.76
CA ASP A 198 -2.09 -5.29 -7.23
C ASP A 198 -1.04 -5.03 -6.15
N VAL A 199 -0.42 -6.10 -5.66
CA VAL A 199 0.72 -6.01 -4.75
C VAL A 199 1.99 -5.87 -5.57
N VAL A 200 2.78 -4.86 -5.26
CA VAL A 200 4.01 -4.54 -6.00
C VAL A 200 5.18 -4.39 -5.03
N THR A 201 6.35 -4.85 -5.44
CA THR A 201 7.59 -4.66 -4.69
C THR A 201 8.24 -3.35 -5.12
N VAL A 202 8.64 -2.53 -4.15
CA VAL A 202 9.37 -1.29 -4.41
C VAL A 202 10.69 -1.67 -5.10
N PRO A 203 10.99 -1.13 -6.30
CA PRO A 203 12.25 -1.40 -6.97
C PRO A 203 13.43 -0.90 -6.12
N GLU A 204 14.54 -1.63 -6.14
CA GLU A 204 15.79 -1.17 -5.52
C GLU A 204 16.20 0.19 -6.11
N PRO A 205 16.71 1.12 -5.30
CA PRO A 205 17.08 2.44 -5.78
C PRO A 205 18.12 2.33 -6.89
N THR A 206 17.91 3.07 -7.98
CA THR A 206 18.73 3.05 -9.20
C THR A 206 20.21 3.37 -8.97
N SER A 207 20.56 3.96 -7.83
CA SER A 207 21.94 4.15 -7.38
C SER A 207 22.72 2.84 -7.25
N ALA A 208 22.08 1.73 -6.87
CA ALA A 208 22.73 0.41 -6.84
C ALA A 208 23.08 -0.09 -8.26
N LEU A 209 22.18 0.10 -9.22
CA LEU A 209 22.41 -0.24 -10.63
C LEU A 209 23.49 0.65 -11.26
N LEU A 210 23.50 1.95 -10.94
CA LEU A 210 24.54 2.88 -11.38
C LEU A 210 25.91 2.50 -10.80
N LEU A 211 25.99 2.13 -9.53
CA LEU A 211 27.23 1.68 -8.90
C LEU A 211 27.81 0.44 -9.61
N ILE A 212 26.97 -0.56 -9.89
CA ILE A 212 27.38 -1.78 -10.61
C ILE A 212 27.86 -1.42 -12.02
N SER A 213 27.14 -0.55 -12.74
CA SER A 213 27.55 -0.11 -14.08
C SER A 213 28.87 0.67 -14.07
N GLY A 214 29.10 1.51 -13.06
CA GLY A 214 30.35 2.25 -12.89
C GLY A 214 31.54 1.33 -12.60
N LEU A 215 31.37 0.35 -11.71
CA LEU A 215 32.41 -0.64 -11.42
C LEU A 215 32.76 -1.50 -12.64
N ALA A 216 31.76 -1.91 -13.43
CA ALA A 216 31.99 -2.65 -14.67
C ALA A 216 32.74 -1.81 -15.72
N ALA A 217 32.41 -0.53 -15.86
CA ALA A 217 33.14 0.38 -16.74
C ALA A 217 34.61 0.55 -16.31
N ILE A 218 34.88 0.68 -15.01
CA ILE A 218 36.25 0.75 -14.47
C ILE A 218 37.01 -0.56 -14.71
N ALA A 219 36.37 -1.71 -14.52
CA ALA A 219 36.99 -3.02 -14.79
C ALA A 219 37.35 -3.19 -16.28
N LEU A 220 36.48 -2.75 -17.20
CA LEU A 220 36.74 -2.79 -18.64
C LEU A 220 37.88 -1.84 -19.05
N LEU A 221 37.90 -0.63 -18.49
CA LEU A 221 38.96 0.35 -18.72
C LEU A 221 40.32 -0.18 -18.25
N THR A 222 40.40 -0.71 -17.04
CA THR A 222 41.65 -1.27 -16.48
C THR A 222 42.13 -2.51 -17.25
N TRP A 223 41.20 -3.38 -17.68
CA TRP A 223 41.53 -4.51 -18.54
C TRP A 223 42.06 -4.09 -19.91
N SER A 224 41.46 -3.06 -20.53
CA SER A 224 41.90 -2.54 -21.82
C SER A 224 43.30 -1.91 -21.75
N GLN A 225 43.61 -1.18 -20.66
CA GLN A 225 44.90 -0.54 -20.42
C GLN A 225 46.01 -1.57 -20.16
N ASN A 226 45.72 -2.67 -19.46
CA ASN A 226 46.68 -3.74 -19.27
C ASN A 226 46.99 -4.51 -20.56
N ARG A 227 46.00 -4.70 -21.44
CA ARG A 227 46.20 -5.32 -22.77
C ARG A 227 47.03 -4.46 -23.71
N SER A 228 46.85 -3.14 -23.70
CA SER A 228 47.65 -2.25 -24.55
C SER A 228 49.10 -2.17 -24.09
N ARG A 229 49.35 -2.15 -22.77
CA ARG A 229 50.71 -2.22 -22.21
C ARG A 229 51.42 -3.54 -22.52
N ALA A 230 50.72 -4.67 -22.43
CA ALA A 230 51.29 -5.98 -22.74
C ALA A 230 51.62 -6.20 -24.24
N ARG A 231 51.10 -5.36 -25.14
CA ARG A 231 51.44 -5.38 -26.58
C ARG A 231 52.55 -4.41 -26.97
N ALA A 232 52.91 -3.50 -26.06
CA ALA A 232 53.94 -2.48 -26.28
C ALA A 232 55.29 -2.85 -25.63
N ALA A 233 55.33 -3.95 -24.88
CA ALA A 233 56.54 -4.59 -24.35
C ALA A 233 56.88 -5.83 -25.18
#